data_AF-A0A969U8H3-F1
#
_entry.id   AF-A0A969U8H3-F1
#
_cell.length_a   1.000
_cell.length_b   1.000
_cell.length_c   1.000
_cell.angle_alpha   90.00
_cell.angle_beta   90.00
_cell.angle_gamma   90.00
#
_symmetry.space_group_name_H-M   'P 1'
#
loop_
_entity.id
_entity.type
_entity.pdbx_description
1 polymer ?
#
loop_
_entity_poly.entity_id
_entity_poly.type
_entity_poly.pdbx_seq_one_letter_code
_entity_poly.pdbx_strand_id
1 'polypeptide(L)'
;MYQVFLNFCVNARDAMPNGGKLRICAENRLIDETYAQMNLDAKVGAYVVVTFADTGMGIAPAHIDRIFEPFFTTKPLGEGTGLGLSTAMGIIRNHGGFVTVSSEIGRGTEFQVFLPVIAATPALPVAIPELPSGGGELILIVDDESNIRQMLKITLESYNYQTISASNGVEAIAAYALGEELRGSNAVIRGDQSWARPLGPVEVAPDSLLEARIVDLQGRFNLNNLVDANGARNDEAVQVFERLLRNVDLETSWAELMVDWIDTDNQPQSGGAEDSTYSSATPGYRPPNRPISSTSELFALQDFGIERYAKLAPFVAALPRGTAINLCTAPGALRGRFSRISSNGPGRPTPLARNRVGKCFPDEATFRASLADPQRYNTLIQAQPLGQNSTYFSLRSFTSIGTAEFALYSLLHYEGAAGGAPQVRVVLRSFTE
;
A
#
# COMPACT_ATOMS: atom_id res chain seq x y z
N MET A 1 21.47 -29.00 5.02
CA MET A 1 22.23 -28.13 4.09
C MET A 1 21.68 -26.71 3.94
N TYR A 2 20.37 -26.47 3.89
CA TYR A 2 19.80 -25.12 3.81
C TYR A 2 20.42 -24.08 4.78
N GLN A 3 20.56 -24.45 6.06
CA GLN A 3 21.16 -23.58 7.08
C GLN A 3 22.60 -23.13 6.77
N VAL A 4 23.39 -23.96 6.09
CA VAL A 4 24.77 -23.63 5.71
C VAL A 4 24.77 -22.51 4.68
N PHE A 5 23.92 -22.62 3.65
CA PHE A 5 23.77 -21.59 2.63
C PHE A 5 23.32 -20.26 3.23
N LEU A 6 22.30 -20.29 4.11
CA LEU A 6 21.85 -19.09 4.80
C LEU A 6 22.99 -18.43 5.59
N ASN A 7 23.75 -19.20 6.37
CA ASN A 7 24.83 -18.64 7.19
C ASN A 7 25.91 -17.97 6.35
N PHE A 8 26.33 -18.57 5.22
CA PHE A 8 27.29 -17.94 4.31
C PHE A 8 26.72 -16.71 3.59
N CYS A 9 25.47 -16.78 3.10
CA CYS A 9 24.82 -15.65 2.41
C CYS A 9 24.60 -14.45 3.34
N VAL A 10 24.19 -14.68 4.59
CA VAL A 10 24.00 -13.61 5.58
C VAL A 10 25.35 -12.96 5.91
N ASN A 11 26.41 -13.75 6.10
CA ASN A 11 27.74 -13.18 6.35
C ASN A 11 28.28 -12.39 5.16
N ALA A 12 28.07 -12.86 3.92
CA ALA A 12 28.44 -12.13 2.72
C ALA A 12 27.70 -10.78 2.62
N ARG A 13 26.40 -10.77 2.89
CA ARG A 13 25.60 -9.53 2.93
C ARG A 13 26.16 -8.55 3.97
N ASP A 14 26.42 -9.04 5.18
CA ASP A 14 26.88 -8.20 6.29
C ASP A 14 28.31 -7.66 6.04
N ALA A 15 29.13 -8.37 5.25
CA ALA A 15 30.44 -7.91 4.80
C ALA A 15 30.37 -6.85 3.67
N MET A 16 29.19 -6.58 3.11
CA MET A 16 28.94 -5.65 2.00
C MET A 16 27.91 -4.57 2.38
N PRO A 17 28.16 -3.73 3.40
CA PRO A 17 27.18 -2.73 3.87
C PRO A 17 26.79 -1.69 2.82
N ASN A 18 27.68 -1.41 1.86
CA ASN A 18 27.45 -0.48 0.74
C ASN A 18 26.98 -1.19 -0.54
N GLY A 19 26.60 -2.47 -0.46
CA GLY A 19 26.31 -3.33 -1.60
C GLY A 19 27.57 -3.97 -2.20
N GLY A 20 27.37 -4.97 -3.08
CA GLY A 20 28.44 -5.71 -3.73
C GLY A 20 27.91 -6.91 -4.52
N LYS A 21 28.79 -7.86 -4.87
CA LYS A 21 28.42 -9.07 -5.61
C LYS A 21 28.70 -10.30 -4.76
N LEU A 22 27.67 -11.14 -4.57
CA LEU A 22 27.81 -12.50 -4.07
C LEU A 22 27.70 -13.47 -5.26
N ARG A 23 28.70 -14.31 -5.45
CA ARG A 23 28.71 -15.40 -6.43
C ARG A 23 28.63 -16.73 -5.70
N ILE A 24 27.71 -17.59 -6.14
CA ILE A 24 27.58 -18.96 -5.66
C ILE A 24 27.77 -19.89 -6.85
N CYS A 25 28.78 -20.76 -6.79
CA CYS A 25 29.07 -21.75 -7.81
C CYS A 25 29.07 -23.15 -7.19
N ALA A 26 28.69 -24.15 -7.97
CA ALA A 26 28.82 -25.55 -7.58
C ALA A 26 29.54 -26.32 -8.71
N GLU A 27 30.52 -27.13 -8.35
CA GLU A 27 31.26 -27.97 -9.28
C GLU A 27 31.60 -29.32 -8.66
N ASN A 28 31.77 -30.34 -9.51
CA ASN A 28 32.30 -31.63 -9.09
C ASN A 28 33.83 -31.58 -9.16
N ARG A 29 34.51 -31.97 -8.07
CA ARG A 29 35.98 -32.00 -7.99
C ARG A 29 36.45 -33.35 -7.48
N LEU A 30 37.42 -33.94 -8.18
CA LEU A 30 38.13 -35.12 -7.70
C LEU A 30 39.34 -34.66 -6.87
N ILE A 31 39.39 -35.06 -5.60
CA ILE A 31 40.50 -34.80 -4.70
C ILE A 31 41.48 -35.96 -4.82
N ASP A 32 42.70 -35.68 -5.24
CA ASP A 32 43.79 -36.64 -5.41
C ASP A 32 44.66 -36.75 -4.14
N GLU A 33 45.62 -37.67 -4.15
CA GLU A 33 46.53 -37.88 -3.02
C GLU A 33 47.37 -36.63 -2.71
N THR A 34 47.77 -35.88 -3.73
CA THR A 34 48.55 -34.65 -3.59
C THR A 34 47.79 -33.59 -2.78
N TYR A 35 46.52 -33.37 -3.12
CA TYR A 35 45.68 -32.40 -2.43
C TYR A 35 45.32 -32.85 -1.00
N ALA A 36 45.07 -34.15 -0.81
CA ALA A 36 44.82 -34.72 0.51
C ALA A 36 46.03 -34.62 1.47
N GLN A 37 47.25 -34.61 0.93
CA GLN A 37 48.47 -34.37 1.73
C GLN A 37 48.62 -32.90 2.14
N MET A 38 48.08 -31.96 1.36
CA MET A 38 48.17 -30.52 1.63
C MET A 38 47.05 -29.99 2.53
N ASN A 39 45.94 -30.74 2.68
CA ASN A 39 44.81 -30.34 3.51
C ASN A 39 44.39 -31.50 4.44
N LEU A 40 44.65 -31.34 5.73
CA LEU A 40 44.46 -32.38 6.76
C LEU A 40 43.03 -32.90 6.88
N ASP A 41 42.03 -32.09 6.51
CA ASP A 41 40.62 -32.48 6.56
C ASP A 41 40.14 -33.15 5.25
N ALA A 42 40.97 -33.16 4.20
CA ALA A 42 40.63 -33.71 2.89
C ALA A 42 40.97 -35.20 2.78
N LYS A 43 40.03 -35.99 2.26
CA LYS A 43 40.24 -37.41 1.90
C LYS A 43 40.19 -37.57 0.39
N VAL A 44 40.97 -38.49 -0.16
CA VAL A 44 40.93 -38.83 -1.59
C VAL A 44 39.53 -39.29 -1.98
N GLY A 45 38.98 -38.74 -3.06
CA GLY A 45 37.64 -39.08 -3.52
C GLY A 45 36.94 -37.98 -4.32
N ALA A 46 35.71 -38.25 -4.75
CA ALA A 46 34.87 -37.29 -5.45
C ALA A 46 34.12 -36.38 -4.46
N TYR A 47 34.12 -35.08 -4.71
CA TYR A 47 33.45 -34.06 -3.90
C TYR A 47 32.57 -33.18 -4.79
N VAL A 48 31.48 -32.69 -4.22
CA VAL A 48 30.83 -31.47 -4.69
C VAL A 48 31.43 -30.31 -3.92
N VAL A 49 31.92 -29.32 -4.65
CA VAL A 49 32.48 -28.09 -4.08
C VAL A 49 31.48 -26.97 -4.35
N VAL A 50 31.00 -26.34 -3.28
CA VAL A 50 30.16 -25.13 -3.36
C VAL A 50 30.99 -23.93 -2.92
N THR A 51 31.17 -22.98 -3.83
CA THR A 51 31.95 -21.77 -3.59
C THR A 51 31.03 -20.59 -3.34
N PHE A 52 31.22 -19.88 -2.23
CA PHE A 52 30.58 -18.62 -1.89
C PHE A 52 31.64 -17.52 -1.94
N ALA A 53 31.56 -16.61 -2.91
CA ALA A 53 32.51 -15.51 -3.06
C ALA A 53 31.80 -14.15 -3.00
N ASP A 54 32.14 -13.34 -2.02
CA ASP A 54 31.67 -11.96 -1.88
C ASP A 54 32.74 -10.94 -2.28
N THR A 55 32.32 -9.71 -2.59
CA THR A 55 33.21 -8.56 -2.84
C THR A 55 33.20 -7.59 -1.66
N GLY A 56 33.02 -8.11 -0.44
CA GLY A 56 32.91 -7.32 0.78
C GLY A 56 34.26 -6.85 1.32
N MET A 57 34.25 -6.46 2.59
CA MET A 57 35.43 -5.87 3.26
C MET A 57 36.58 -6.86 3.49
N GLY A 58 36.33 -8.18 3.34
CA GLY A 58 37.30 -9.21 3.66
C GLY A 58 37.51 -9.42 5.17
N ILE A 59 38.27 -10.45 5.53
CA ILE A 59 38.55 -10.89 6.89
C ILE A 59 40.04 -10.66 7.17
N ALA A 60 40.35 -10.04 8.31
CA ALA A 60 41.74 -9.84 8.73
C ALA A 60 42.44 -11.19 8.96
N PRO A 61 43.70 -11.37 8.53
CA PRO A 61 44.43 -12.63 8.72
C PRO A 61 44.47 -13.14 10.16
N ALA A 62 44.54 -12.23 11.14
CA ALA A 62 44.53 -12.54 12.57
C ALA A 62 43.20 -13.13 13.08
N HIS A 63 42.15 -13.13 12.26
CA HIS A 63 40.82 -13.64 12.61
C HIS A 63 40.46 -14.92 11.86
N ILE A 64 41.13 -15.25 10.75
CA ILE A 64 40.77 -16.37 9.87
C ILE A 64 40.63 -17.69 10.64
N ASP A 65 41.56 -17.99 11.54
CA ASP A 65 41.54 -19.26 12.30
C ASP A 65 40.42 -19.30 13.36
N ARG A 66 39.87 -18.14 13.74
CA ARG A 66 38.89 -17.98 14.82
C ARG A 66 37.46 -17.83 14.32
N ILE A 67 37.24 -17.57 13.03
CA ILE A 67 35.89 -17.29 12.49
C ILE A 67 34.90 -18.45 12.66
N PHE A 68 35.41 -19.66 12.87
CA PHE A 68 34.61 -20.86 13.12
C PHE A 68 34.43 -21.19 14.62
N GLU A 69 35.06 -20.43 15.53
CA GLU A 69 34.86 -20.57 16.97
C GLU A 69 33.44 -20.12 17.35
N PRO A 70 32.72 -20.89 18.18
CA PRO A 70 31.43 -20.44 18.72
C PRO A 70 31.57 -19.10 19.44
N PHE A 71 30.62 -18.19 19.21
CA PHE A 71 30.54 -16.85 19.80
C PHE A 71 31.63 -15.86 19.35
N PHE A 72 32.54 -16.26 18.46
CA PHE A 72 33.48 -15.32 17.87
C PHE A 72 32.74 -14.36 16.93
N THR A 73 32.89 -13.06 17.16
CA THR A 73 32.35 -12.03 16.27
C THR A 73 33.23 -10.78 16.29
N THR A 74 33.35 -10.14 15.14
CA THR A 74 33.96 -8.81 14.96
C THR A 74 32.91 -7.70 14.88
N LYS A 75 31.63 -8.04 15.03
CA LYS A 75 30.50 -7.10 14.95
C LYS A 75 30.27 -6.39 16.29
N PRO A 76 29.62 -5.20 16.29
CA PRO A 76 29.19 -4.53 17.51
C PRO A 76 28.28 -5.41 18.39
N LEU A 77 28.27 -5.12 19.69
CA LEU A 77 27.40 -5.78 20.67
C LEU A 77 25.94 -5.70 20.23
N GLY A 78 25.30 -6.86 20.04
CA GLY A 78 23.90 -6.97 19.62
C GLY A 78 23.67 -7.22 18.13
N GLU A 79 24.70 -7.09 17.27
CA GLU A 79 24.57 -7.23 15.80
C GLU A 79 25.03 -8.59 15.25
N GLY A 80 25.44 -9.51 16.12
CA GLY A 80 25.82 -10.86 15.73
C GLY A 80 25.96 -11.79 16.93
N THR A 81 25.39 -13.00 16.81
CA THR A 81 25.49 -14.04 17.84
C THR A 81 26.84 -14.78 17.83
N GLY A 82 27.63 -14.64 16.76
CA GLY A 82 28.86 -15.42 16.53
C GLY A 82 28.62 -16.93 16.33
N LEU A 83 27.38 -17.34 16.07
CA LEU A 83 27.01 -18.75 15.93
C LEU A 83 26.87 -19.22 14.47
N GLY A 84 26.81 -18.30 13.49
CA GLY A 84 26.52 -18.64 12.10
C GLY A 84 27.57 -19.58 11.46
N LEU A 85 28.83 -19.15 11.44
CA LEU A 85 29.92 -19.96 10.84
C LEU A 85 30.23 -21.23 11.64
N SER A 86 30.17 -21.17 12.97
CA SER A 86 30.38 -22.35 13.82
C SER A 86 29.28 -23.41 13.60
N THR A 87 28.01 -22.98 13.48
CA THR A 87 26.90 -23.88 13.11
C THR A 87 27.08 -24.45 11.70
N ALA A 88 27.46 -23.61 10.73
CA ALA A 88 27.71 -24.06 9.37
C ALA A 88 28.83 -25.13 9.33
N MET A 89 29.94 -24.88 10.02
CA MET A 89 31.06 -25.83 10.11
C MET A 89 30.64 -27.14 10.78
N GLY A 90 29.85 -27.09 11.85
CA GLY A 90 29.31 -28.29 12.50
C GLY A 90 28.45 -29.14 11.56
N ILE A 91 27.56 -28.50 10.78
CA ILE A 91 26.74 -29.20 9.78
C ILE A 91 27.62 -29.82 8.70
N ILE A 92 28.60 -29.08 8.17
CA ILE A 92 29.50 -29.54 7.10
C ILE A 92 30.31 -30.76 7.58
N ARG A 93 30.89 -30.69 8.78
CA ARG A 93 31.63 -31.82 9.38
C ARG A 93 30.75 -33.04 9.61
N ASN A 94 29.50 -32.85 10.05
CA ASN A 94 28.54 -33.95 10.19
C ASN A 94 28.19 -34.64 8.87
N HIS A 95 28.39 -33.97 7.73
CA HIS A 95 28.26 -34.54 6.39
C HIS A 95 29.60 -35.06 5.83
N GLY A 96 30.64 -35.16 6.67
CA GLY A 96 31.97 -35.60 6.27
C GLY A 96 32.71 -34.61 5.37
N GLY A 97 32.23 -33.36 5.30
CA GLY A 97 32.82 -32.29 4.51
C GLY A 97 33.79 -31.42 5.28
N PHE A 98 34.43 -30.50 4.56
CA PHE A 98 35.34 -29.50 5.10
C PHE A 98 35.20 -28.17 4.37
N VAL A 99 35.83 -27.11 4.90
CA VAL A 99 35.77 -25.76 4.34
C VAL A 99 37.17 -25.22 4.17
N THR A 100 37.44 -24.59 3.03
CA THR A 100 38.60 -23.71 2.86
C THR A 100 38.12 -22.27 2.75
N VAL A 101 38.92 -21.34 3.25
CA VAL A 101 38.63 -19.91 3.22
C VAL A 101 39.82 -19.17 2.63
N SER A 102 39.54 -18.25 1.72
CA SER A 102 40.49 -17.29 1.18
C SER A 102 39.87 -15.91 1.33
N SER A 103 40.57 -14.97 1.96
CA SER A 103 40.05 -13.63 2.19
C SER A 103 41.16 -12.60 2.14
N GLU A 104 40.89 -11.44 1.56
CA GLU A 104 41.80 -10.32 1.50
C GLU A 104 41.05 -9.03 1.87
N ILE A 105 41.63 -8.23 2.78
CA ILE A 105 41.01 -6.98 3.21
C ILE A 105 40.78 -6.06 2.00
N GLY A 106 39.54 -5.59 1.86
CA GLY A 106 39.10 -4.70 0.78
C GLY A 106 38.80 -5.39 -0.55
N ARG A 107 38.95 -6.72 -0.64
CA ARG A 107 38.69 -7.50 -1.87
C ARG A 107 37.59 -8.55 -1.73
N GLY A 108 37.26 -8.94 -0.50
CA GLY A 108 36.17 -9.85 -0.19
C GLY A 108 36.65 -11.20 0.31
N THR A 109 35.71 -12.13 0.44
CA THR A 109 35.95 -13.47 0.98
C THR A 109 35.41 -14.54 0.06
N GLU A 110 36.16 -15.62 -0.07
CA GLU A 110 35.75 -16.86 -0.72
C GLU A 110 35.77 -18.01 0.29
N PHE A 111 34.62 -18.68 0.45
CA PHE A 111 34.49 -19.94 1.16
C PHE A 111 34.22 -21.06 0.16
N GLN A 112 35.03 -22.12 0.19
CA GLN A 112 34.78 -23.34 -0.58
C GLN A 112 34.36 -24.46 0.37
N VAL A 113 33.13 -24.94 0.22
CA VAL A 113 32.56 -26.03 1.02
C VAL A 113 32.68 -27.32 0.22
N PHE A 114 33.46 -28.27 0.73
CA PHE A 114 33.68 -29.58 0.12
C PHE A 114 32.79 -30.61 0.79
N LEU A 115 31.94 -31.28 0.01
CA LEU A 115 31.06 -32.35 0.49
C LEU A 115 31.37 -33.64 -0.28
N PRO A 116 31.67 -34.76 0.42
CA PRO A 116 31.98 -36.01 -0.25
C PRO A 116 30.76 -36.53 -1.02
N VAL A 117 30.98 -36.96 -2.25
CA VAL A 117 29.94 -37.62 -3.06
C VAL A 117 29.72 -39.01 -2.49
N ILE A 118 28.49 -39.26 -2.06
CA ILE A 118 28.06 -40.59 -1.66
C ILE A 118 27.60 -41.31 -2.94
N ALA A 119 28.05 -42.56 -3.14
CA ALA A 119 27.54 -43.40 -4.21
C ALA A 119 26.08 -43.78 -3.92
N ALA A 120 25.14 -42.90 -4.28
CA ALA A 120 23.74 -43.25 -4.35
C ALA A 120 23.48 -43.90 -5.72
N THR A 121 22.65 -44.93 -5.75
CA THR A 121 21.97 -45.31 -6.99
C THR A 121 21.33 -44.03 -7.53
N PRO A 122 21.59 -43.61 -8.78
CA PRO A 122 20.96 -42.42 -9.30
C PRO A 122 19.45 -42.61 -9.12
N ALA A 123 18.84 -41.80 -8.25
CA ALA A 123 17.40 -41.65 -8.33
C ALA A 123 17.15 -41.26 -9.79
N LEU A 124 16.30 -42.01 -10.48
CA LEU A 124 15.78 -41.58 -11.78
C LEU A 124 15.50 -40.09 -11.65
N PRO A 125 15.98 -39.24 -12.58
CA PRO A 125 15.72 -37.82 -12.50
C PRO A 125 14.23 -37.68 -12.24
N VAL A 126 13.87 -37.26 -11.02
CA VAL A 126 12.49 -36.93 -10.72
C VAL A 126 12.28 -35.78 -11.67
N ALA A 127 11.52 -36.03 -12.74
CA ALA A 127 11.13 -35.00 -13.66
C ALA A 127 10.52 -33.93 -12.76
N ILE A 128 11.23 -32.81 -12.61
CA ILE A 128 10.65 -31.65 -11.95
C ILE A 128 9.43 -31.37 -12.82
N PRO A 129 8.20 -31.55 -12.30
CA PRO A 129 7.03 -31.31 -13.11
C PRO A 129 7.19 -29.90 -13.67
N GLU A 130 7.03 -29.74 -14.98
CA GLU A 130 6.92 -28.39 -15.53
C GLU A 130 5.82 -27.70 -14.74
N LEU A 131 6.19 -26.65 -14.01
CA LEU A 131 5.22 -25.88 -13.26
C LEU A 131 4.24 -25.30 -14.28
N PRO A 132 2.93 -25.51 -14.11
CA PRO A 132 1.95 -25.05 -15.09
C PRO A 132 2.07 -23.53 -15.22
N SER A 133 2.18 -23.06 -16.45
CA SER A 133 1.97 -21.64 -16.74
C SER A 133 0.46 -21.37 -16.73
N GLY A 134 0.05 -20.31 -16.05
CA GLY A 134 -1.30 -19.78 -16.11
C GLY A 134 -1.67 -19.29 -17.51
N GLY A 135 -2.97 -19.25 -17.78
CA GLY A 135 -3.61 -18.64 -18.94
C GLY A 135 -4.06 -17.20 -18.70
N GLY A 136 -3.55 -16.53 -17.66
CA GLY A 136 -4.01 -15.21 -17.23
C GLY A 136 -5.15 -15.26 -16.20
N GLU A 137 -5.34 -16.38 -15.51
CA GLU A 137 -6.31 -16.50 -14.43
C GLU A 137 -5.97 -15.56 -13.26
N LEU A 138 -7.00 -15.03 -12.62
CA LEU A 138 -6.87 -14.11 -11.51
C LEU A 138 -6.80 -14.85 -10.17
N ILE A 139 -5.75 -14.60 -9.40
CA ILE A 139 -5.52 -15.16 -8.07
C ILE A 139 -5.57 -14.04 -7.03
N LEU A 140 -6.39 -14.22 -5.99
CA LEU A 140 -6.44 -13.33 -4.82
C LEU A 140 -5.50 -13.86 -3.73
N ILE A 141 -4.48 -13.07 -3.39
CA ILE A 141 -3.49 -13.39 -2.36
C ILE A 141 -3.82 -12.59 -1.09
N VAL A 142 -4.10 -13.29 0.01
CA VAL A 142 -4.40 -12.67 1.31
C VAL A 142 -3.42 -13.20 2.34
N ASP A 143 -2.58 -12.32 2.83
CA ASP A 143 -1.53 -12.63 3.79
C ASP A 143 -1.17 -11.32 4.51
N ASP A 144 -1.00 -11.33 5.82
CA ASP A 144 -0.67 -10.14 6.61
C ASP A 144 0.81 -9.76 6.46
N GLU A 145 1.70 -10.73 6.23
CA GLU A 145 3.13 -10.51 6.01
C GLU A 145 3.41 -9.99 4.60
N SER A 146 3.87 -8.73 4.52
CA SER A 146 4.13 -8.07 3.22
C SER A 146 5.16 -8.81 2.36
N ASN A 147 6.19 -9.41 2.98
CA ASN A 147 7.26 -10.09 2.26
C ASN A 147 6.77 -11.38 1.61
N ILE A 148 5.94 -12.17 2.32
CA ILE A 148 5.34 -13.39 1.78
C ILE A 148 4.40 -13.03 0.63
N ARG A 149 3.50 -12.05 0.86
CA ARG A 149 2.56 -11.57 -0.14
C ARG A 149 3.24 -11.07 -1.42
N GLN A 150 4.33 -10.31 -1.29
CA GLN A 150 5.10 -9.80 -2.42
C GLN A 150 5.83 -10.92 -3.17
N MET A 151 6.45 -11.86 -2.44
CA MET A 151 7.10 -13.03 -3.04
C MET A 151 6.12 -13.88 -3.85
N LEU A 152 4.95 -14.20 -3.28
CA LEU A 152 3.89 -14.96 -3.94
C LEU A 152 3.38 -14.25 -5.18
N LYS A 153 3.15 -12.93 -5.09
CA LYS A 153 2.76 -12.10 -6.23
C LYS A 153 3.76 -12.22 -7.38
N ILE A 154 5.04 -11.95 -7.11
CA ILE A 154 6.11 -12.00 -8.12
C ILE A 154 6.22 -13.40 -8.74
N THR A 155 6.11 -14.44 -7.91
CA THR A 155 6.18 -15.83 -8.39
C THR A 155 5.00 -16.12 -9.31
N LEU A 156 3.76 -15.88 -8.88
CA LEU A 156 2.57 -16.16 -9.69
C LEU A 156 2.55 -15.35 -11.00
N GLU A 157 2.91 -14.07 -10.96
CA GLU A 157 2.99 -13.23 -12.16
C GLU A 157 4.08 -13.72 -13.13
N SER A 158 5.19 -14.27 -12.62
CA SER A 158 6.23 -14.90 -13.46
C SER A 158 5.75 -16.19 -14.17
N TYR A 159 4.70 -16.82 -13.65
CA TYR A 159 4.01 -17.97 -14.28
C TYR A 159 2.74 -17.56 -15.04
N ASN A 160 2.60 -16.29 -15.46
CA ASN A 160 1.49 -15.78 -16.27
C ASN A 160 0.10 -15.84 -15.58
N TYR A 161 0.08 -15.77 -14.25
CA TYR A 161 -1.14 -15.50 -13.49
C TYR A 161 -1.33 -14.00 -13.26
N GLN A 162 -2.58 -13.57 -13.16
CA GLN A 162 -2.95 -12.24 -12.69
C GLN A 162 -3.12 -12.27 -11.17
N THR A 163 -2.74 -11.21 -10.46
CA THR A 163 -2.87 -11.18 -8.99
C THR A 163 -3.56 -9.93 -8.45
N ILE A 164 -4.39 -10.13 -7.43
CA ILE A 164 -4.82 -9.10 -6.48
C ILE A 164 -4.23 -9.49 -5.13
N SER A 165 -3.71 -8.52 -4.38
CA SER A 165 -3.11 -8.78 -3.08
C SER A 165 -3.73 -7.90 -2.00
N ALA A 166 -4.04 -8.47 -0.84
CA ALA A 166 -4.57 -7.74 0.31
C ALA A 166 -3.93 -8.23 1.62
N SER A 167 -3.94 -7.38 2.65
CA SER A 167 -3.35 -7.72 3.95
C SER A 167 -4.30 -8.44 4.90
N ASN A 168 -5.61 -8.39 4.63
CA ASN A 168 -6.64 -9.00 5.44
C ASN A 168 -7.88 -9.31 4.58
N GLY A 169 -8.79 -10.11 5.12
CA GLY A 169 -9.97 -10.61 4.40
C GLY A 169 -10.92 -9.51 3.92
N VAL A 170 -11.15 -8.46 4.73
CA VAL A 170 -12.08 -7.39 4.36
C VAL A 170 -11.55 -6.57 3.18
N GLU A 171 -10.26 -6.21 3.22
CA GLU A 171 -9.59 -5.53 2.11
C GLU A 171 -9.54 -6.42 0.87
N ALA A 172 -9.40 -7.73 1.03
CA ALA A 172 -9.40 -8.68 -0.08
C ALA A 172 -10.74 -8.70 -0.81
N ILE A 173 -11.86 -8.80 -0.06
CA ILE A 173 -13.22 -8.74 -0.61
C ILE A 173 -13.45 -7.39 -1.30
N ALA A 174 -13.02 -6.29 -0.67
CA ALA A 174 -13.17 -4.97 -1.24
C ALA A 174 -12.38 -4.78 -2.54
N ALA A 175 -11.12 -5.22 -2.56
CA ALA A 175 -10.26 -5.17 -3.74
C ALA A 175 -10.82 -6.01 -4.89
N TYR A 176 -11.35 -7.19 -4.59
CA TYR A 176 -12.00 -8.05 -5.57
C TYR A 176 -13.26 -7.39 -6.15
N ALA A 177 -14.19 -6.93 -5.30
CA ALA A 177 -15.44 -6.32 -5.74
C ALA A 177 -15.21 -5.04 -6.56
N LEU A 178 -14.26 -4.19 -6.14
CA LEU A 178 -13.85 -3.02 -6.92
C LEU A 178 -13.19 -3.42 -8.23
N GLY A 179 -12.35 -4.45 -8.21
CA GLY A 179 -11.65 -4.96 -9.39
C GLY A 179 -12.58 -5.50 -10.47
N GLU A 180 -13.67 -6.20 -10.10
CA GLU A 180 -14.70 -6.63 -11.06
C GLU A 180 -15.30 -5.45 -11.83
N GLU A 181 -15.60 -4.36 -11.11
CA GLU A 181 -16.36 -3.22 -11.66
C GLU A 181 -15.45 -2.22 -12.39
N LEU A 182 -14.18 -2.10 -11.97
CA LEU A 182 -13.21 -1.12 -12.49
C LEU A 182 -12.31 -1.64 -13.60
N ARG A 183 -12.42 -2.92 -13.99
CA ARG A 183 -11.55 -3.57 -14.99
C ARG A 183 -11.51 -2.88 -16.37
N GLY A 184 -12.56 -2.13 -16.73
CA GLY A 184 -12.63 -1.41 -18.00
C GLY A 184 -12.02 -0.01 -17.94
N SER A 185 -11.27 0.37 -18.98
CA SER A 185 -10.88 1.77 -19.21
C SER A 185 -12.15 2.62 -19.33
N ASN A 186 -12.33 3.56 -18.39
CA ASN A 186 -13.53 4.41 -18.24
C ASN A 186 -14.77 3.72 -17.61
N ALA A 187 -14.58 2.73 -16.74
CA ALA A 187 -15.67 2.15 -15.95
C ALA A 187 -16.49 3.23 -15.20
N VAL A 188 -17.79 3.32 -15.51
CA VAL A 188 -18.72 4.23 -14.83
C VAL A 188 -19.05 3.67 -13.46
N ILE A 189 -18.74 4.42 -12.41
CA ILE A 189 -18.90 3.99 -11.03
C ILE A 189 -20.21 4.54 -10.46
N ARG A 190 -21.09 3.65 -10.02
CA ARG A 190 -22.45 3.95 -9.56
C ARG A 190 -22.73 3.34 -8.20
N GLY A 191 -23.63 3.96 -7.45
CA GLY A 191 -24.00 3.50 -6.10
C GLY A 191 -24.89 2.25 -6.05
N ASP A 192 -25.21 1.63 -7.19
CA ASP A 192 -26.05 0.43 -7.30
C ASP A 192 -25.27 -0.83 -7.73
N GLN A 193 -23.97 -0.68 -7.98
CA GLN A 193 -23.06 -1.76 -8.34
C GLN A 193 -22.73 -2.68 -7.16
N SER A 194 -22.12 -3.82 -7.46
CA SER A 194 -21.81 -4.85 -6.46
C SER A 194 -20.92 -4.32 -5.34
N TRP A 195 -19.90 -3.52 -5.67
CA TRP A 195 -18.99 -2.90 -4.71
C TRP A 195 -19.70 -2.03 -3.65
N ALA A 196 -20.83 -1.41 -3.99
CA ALA A 196 -21.55 -0.49 -3.11
C ALA A 196 -22.48 -1.20 -2.11
N ARG A 197 -22.67 -2.51 -2.27
CA ARG A 197 -23.49 -3.31 -1.37
C ARG A 197 -22.72 -3.54 -0.06
N PRO A 198 -23.36 -3.32 1.10
CA PRO A 198 -22.72 -3.65 2.37
C PRO A 198 -22.49 -5.17 2.47
N LEU A 199 -21.37 -5.54 3.08
CA LEU A 199 -21.03 -6.88 3.50
C LEU A 199 -21.52 -7.08 4.93
N GLY A 200 -22.22 -8.18 5.18
CA GLY A 200 -22.61 -8.61 6.52
C GLY A 200 -23.87 -7.97 7.11
N PRO A 201 -24.16 -8.23 8.40
CA PRO A 201 -23.29 -8.96 9.33
C PRO A 201 -23.06 -10.42 8.93
N VAL A 202 -21.79 -10.86 8.95
CA VAL A 202 -21.39 -12.26 8.72
C VAL A 202 -20.63 -12.76 9.94
N GLU A 203 -21.02 -13.92 10.47
CA GLU A 203 -20.25 -14.59 11.50
C GLU A 203 -18.98 -15.21 10.87
N VAL A 204 -17.81 -14.69 11.26
CA VAL A 204 -16.50 -15.13 10.72
C VAL A 204 -15.80 -16.11 11.64
N ALA A 205 -16.18 -16.12 12.92
CA ALA A 205 -15.79 -17.07 13.96
C ALA A 205 -16.89 -17.07 15.04
N PRO A 206 -16.96 -18.08 15.91
CA PRO A 206 -17.94 -18.10 17.00
C PRO A 206 -17.96 -16.78 17.77
N ASP A 207 -19.16 -16.19 17.91
CA ASP A 207 -19.39 -14.91 18.60
C ASP A 207 -18.63 -13.71 18.00
N SER A 208 -18.22 -13.82 16.72
CA SER A 208 -17.49 -12.78 16.00
C SER A 208 -18.21 -12.37 14.72
N LEU A 209 -18.83 -11.20 14.70
CA LEU A 209 -19.54 -10.67 13.53
C LEU A 209 -18.69 -9.63 12.80
N LEU A 210 -18.69 -9.69 11.49
CA LEU A 210 -18.07 -8.73 10.59
C LEU A 210 -19.14 -8.03 9.74
N GLU A 211 -19.11 -6.71 9.76
CA GLU A 211 -19.81 -5.85 8.80
C GLU A 211 -18.79 -4.99 8.07
N ALA A 212 -19.01 -4.75 6.77
CA ALA A 212 -18.17 -3.82 6.03
C ALA A 212 -18.93 -3.10 4.92
N ARG A 213 -18.44 -1.91 4.57
CA ARG A 213 -19.01 -1.12 3.47
C ARG A 213 -17.94 -0.31 2.77
N ILE A 214 -18.01 -0.31 1.44
CA ILE A 214 -17.21 0.54 0.59
C ILE A 214 -18.00 1.81 0.26
N VAL A 215 -17.32 2.95 0.30
CA VAL A 215 -17.88 4.26 -0.07
C VAL A 215 -16.97 4.93 -1.06
N ASP A 216 -17.54 5.36 -2.20
CA ASP A 216 -16.84 6.19 -3.17
C ASP A 216 -16.59 7.59 -2.59
N LEU A 217 -15.32 7.93 -2.42
CA LEU A 217 -14.91 9.23 -1.88
C LEU A 217 -14.97 10.34 -2.95
N GLN A 218 -14.87 9.98 -4.23
CA GLN A 218 -15.04 10.93 -5.33
C GLN A 218 -16.50 11.31 -5.55
N GLY A 219 -17.46 10.65 -4.91
CA GLY A 219 -18.83 11.18 -4.81
C GLY A 219 -18.94 12.43 -3.93
N ARG A 220 -17.86 12.86 -3.25
CA ARG A 220 -17.88 13.95 -2.28
C ARG A 220 -17.11 15.17 -2.79
N PHE A 221 -17.36 16.32 -2.19
CA PHE A 221 -16.60 17.53 -2.46
C PHE A 221 -15.18 17.40 -1.91
N ASN A 222 -14.16 17.53 -2.76
CA ASN A 222 -12.78 17.47 -2.33
C ASN A 222 -12.35 18.84 -1.75
N LEU A 223 -12.12 18.91 -0.44
CA LEU A 223 -11.71 20.14 0.24
C LEU A 223 -10.39 20.69 -0.31
N ASN A 224 -9.49 19.82 -0.74
CA ASN A 224 -8.21 20.24 -1.33
C ASN A 224 -8.37 21.01 -2.65
N ASN A 225 -9.52 20.92 -3.33
CA ASN A 225 -9.79 21.69 -4.55
C ASN A 225 -10.22 23.15 -4.24
N LEU A 226 -10.33 23.56 -2.96
CA LEU A 226 -10.55 24.97 -2.59
C LEU A 226 -9.38 25.88 -2.96
N VAL A 227 -8.22 25.28 -3.24
CA VAL A 227 -7.05 25.94 -3.83
C VAL A 227 -6.65 25.27 -5.15
N ASP A 228 -6.04 26.04 -6.03
CA ASP A 228 -5.57 25.59 -7.34
C ASP A 228 -4.26 24.79 -7.25
N ALA A 229 -3.66 24.46 -8.40
CA ALA A 229 -2.40 23.72 -8.46
C ALA A 229 -1.21 24.48 -7.85
N ASN A 230 -1.25 25.80 -7.85
CA ASN A 230 -0.22 26.67 -7.28
C ASN A 230 -0.44 26.91 -5.78
N GLY A 231 -1.58 26.48 -5.23
CA GLY A 231 -1.94 26.75 -3.84
C GLY A 231 -2.63 28.09 -3.64
N ALA A 232 -3.11 28.74 -4.71
CA ALA A 232 -3.90 29.96 -4.61
C ALA A 232 -5.39 29.64 -4.50
N ARG A 233 -6.17 30.54 -3.88
CA ARG A 233 -7.63 30.43 -3.75
C ARG A 233 -8.32 30.14 -5.09
N ASN A 234 -9.23 29.18 -5.08
CA ASN A 234 -10.07 28.82 -6.22
C ASN A 234 -11.51 29.30 -5.99
N ASP A 235 -11.84 30.47 -6.53
CA ASP A 235 -13.12 31.15 -6.26
C ASP A 235 -14.36 30.31 -6.62
N GLU A 236 -14.31 29.55 -7.72
CA GLU A 236 -15.42 28.69 -8.14
C GLU A 236 -15.63 27.52 -7.17
N ALA A 237 -14.52 26.92 -6.71
CA ALA A 237 -14.54 25.88 -5.69
C ALA A 237 -15.14 26.39 -4.38
N VAL A 238 -14.68 27.56 -3.93
CA VAL A 238 -15.15 28.22 -2.70
C VAL A 238 -16.65 28.49 -2.80
N GLN A 239 -17.14 29.05 -3.91
CA GLN A 239 -18.56 29.29 -4.10
C GLN A 239 -19.41 28.01 -4.07
N VAL A 240 -18.91 26.89 -4.63
CA VAL A 240 -19.57 25.58 -4.53
C VAL A 240 -19.62 25.13 -3.08
N PHE A 241 -18.51 25.24 -2.35
CA PHE A 241 -18.42 24.82 -0.96
C PHE A 241 -19.31 25.65 -0.03
N GLU A 242 -19.37 26.96 -0.19
CA GLU A 242 -20.32 27.80 0.56
C GLU A 242 -21.78 27.40 0.31
N ARG A 243 -22.13 27.04 -0.93
CA ARG A 243 -23.48 26.54 -1.26
C ARG A 243 -23.75 25.21 -0.57
N LEU A 244 -22.74 24.35 -0.40
CA LEU A 244 -22.84 23.13 0.39
C LEU A 244 -23.02 23.44 1.87
N LEU A 245 -22.21 24.33 2.46
CA LEU A 245 -22.31 24.76 3.87
C LEU A 245 -23.71 25.27 4.20
N ARG A 246 -24.26 26.19 3.39
CA ARG A 246 -25.64 26.68 3.55
C ARG A 246 -26.68 25.57 3.47
N ASN A 247 -26.44 24.52 2.67
CA ASN A 247 -27.39 23.41 2.52
C ASN A 247 -27.42 22.47 3.72
N VAL A 248 -26.34 22.41 4.49
CA VAL A 248 -26.23 21.63 5.72
C VAL A 248 -26.38 22.49 6.98
N ASP A 249 -26.94 23.70 6.82
CA ASP A 249 -27.17 24.68 7.89
C ASP A 249 -25.89 25.04 8.67
N LEU A 250 -24.83 25.37 7.93
CA LEU A 250 -23.54 25.86 8.44
C LEU A 250 -23.22 27.26 7.90
N GLU A 251 -22.45 28.02 8.67
CA GLU A 251 -21.97 29.35 8.34
C GLU A 251 -21.01 29.31 7.13
N THR A 252 -21.05 30.29 6.25
CA THR A 252 -20.21 30.29 5.03
C THR A 252 -18.77 30.70 5.30
N SER A 253 -18.50 31.37 6.43
CA SER A 253 -17.16 31.78 6.86
C SER A 253 -16.20 30.60 7.01
N TRP A 254 -16.70 29.38 7.24
CA TRP A 254 -15.86 28.17 7.25
C TRP A 254 -15.18 27.90 5.90
N ALA A 255 -15.69 28.44 4.80
CA ALA A 255 -15.03 28.32 3.50
C ALA A 255 -13.70 29.07 3.48
N GLU A 256 -13.67 30.31 3.96
CA GLU A 256 -12.44 31.12 3.99
C GLU A 256 -11.43 30.56 5.00
N LEU A 257 -11.89 30.12 6.18
CA LEU A 257 -11.03 29.44 7.16
C LEU A 257 -10.39 28.16 6.60
N MET A 258 -11.14 27.39 5.80
CA MET A 258 -10.62 26.19 5.17
C MET A 258 -9.68 26.50 4.00
N VAL A 259 -9.85 27.63 3.31
CA VAL A 259 -8.91 28.11 2.27
C VAL A 259 -7.57 28.46 2.91
N ASP A 260 -7.55 29.36 3.90
CA ASP A 260 -6.31 29.73 4.61
C ASP A 260 -5.63 28.51 5.23
N TRP A 261 -6.40 27.51 5.68
CA TRP A 261 -5.84 26.29 6.24
C TRP A 261 -4.98 25.47 5.25
N ILE A 262 -5.22 25.61 3.94
CA ILE A 262 -4.58 24.76 2.91
C ILE A 262 -3.82 25.53 1.84
N ASP A 263 -4.05 26.82 1.71
CA ASP A 263 -3.33 27.66 0.78
C ASP A 263 -1.86 27.78 1.18
N THR A 264 -1.02 28.22 0.25
CA THR A 264 0.44 28.22 0.46
C THR A 264 0.96 29.50 1.08
N ASP A 265 0.13 30.52 1.22
CA ASP A 265 0.56 31.81 1.72
C ASP A 265 0.32 31.92 3.23
N ASN A 266 0.31 33.13 3.76
CA ASN A 266 0.10 33.39 5.20
C ASN A 266 -0.66 34.71 5.36
N GLN A 267 -1.48 35.05 4.36
CA GLN A 267 -2.27 36.26 4.27
C GLN A 267 -3.73 35.87 4.40
N PRO A 268 -4.37 36.13 5.55
CA PRO A 268 -5.70 35.61 5.79
C PRO A 268 -6.70 36.21 4.80
N GLN A 269 -7.57 35.36 4.25
CA GLN A 269 -8.73 35.82 3.50
C GLN A 269 -9.65 36.69 4.38
N SER A 270 -10.58 37.41 3.76
CA SER A 270 -11.57 38.20 4.50
C SER A 270 -12.47 37.28 5.34
N GLY A 271 -12.29 37.30 6.67
CA GLY A 271 -12.98 36.40 7.59
C GLY A 271 -12.32 35.03 7.75
N GLY A 272 -11.11 34.87 7.22
CA GLY A 272 -10.24 33.72 7.42
C GLY A 272 -9.33 33.86 8.65
N ALA A 273 -8.38 32.95 8.80
CA ALA A 273 -7.46 32.87 9.91
C ALA A 273 -6.16 32.18 9.51
N GLU A 274 -5.05 32.73 10.00
CA GLU A 274 -3.70 32.28 9.70
C GLU A 274 -2.87 32.07 10.99
N ASP A 275 -1.54 31.94 10.86
CA ASP A 275 -0.59 31.72 11.96
C ASP A 275 -0.90 32.51 13.24
N SER A 276 -1.19 33.81 13.11
CA SER A 276 -1.44 34.70 14.27
C SER A 276 -2.65 34.29 15.10
N THR A 277 -3.70 33.76 14.45
CA THR A 277 -4.92 33.30 15.11
C THR A 277 -4.67 32.00 15.86
N TYR A 278 -4.07 31.00 15.21
CA TYR A 278 -3.90 29.66 15.79
C TYR A 278 -2.76 29.57 16.80
N SER A 279 -1.72 30.40 16.66
CA SER A 279 -0.61 30.46 17.64
C SER A 279 -1.08 30.98 19.00
N SER A 280 -2.20 31.70 19.05
CA SER A 280 -2.82 32.18 20.29
C SER A 280 -3.71 31.14 20.99
N ALA A 281 -3.98 30.00 20.34
CA ALA A 281 -4.75 28.91 20.93
C ALA A 281 -4.01 28.24 22.11
N THR A 282 -4.71 27.38 22.85
CA THR A 282 -4.12 26.62 23.96
C THR A 282 -4.42 25.11 23.80
N PRO A 283 -3.42 24.27 23.44
CA PRO A 283 -2.05 24.64 23.04
C PRO A 283 -2.04 25.41 21.71
N GLY A 284 -1.06 26.27 21.51
CA GLY A 284 -0.88 26.99 20.25
C GLY A 284 -0.41 26.05 19.15
N TYR A 285 -0.91 26.24 17.93
CA TYR A 285 -0.53 25.48 16.74
C TYR A 285 -0.53 26.39 15.51
N ARG A 286 -0.13 25.85 14.35
CA ARG A 286 -0.09 26.57 13.08
C ARG A 286 -0.92 25.85 12.02
N PRO A 287 -1.53 26.61 11.08
CA PRO A 287 -2.02 26.06 9.83
C PRO A 287 -0.94 25.25 9.11
N PRO A 288 -1.32 24.17 8.41
CA PRO A 288 -0.36 23.33 7.73
C PRO A 288 0.07 23.89 6.35
N ASN A 289 -0.68 24.85 5.79
CA ASN A 289 -0.47 25.55 4.51
C ASN A 289 -0.12 24.60 3.37
N ARG A 290 -0.89 23.49 3.35
CA ARG A 290 -0.74 22.37 2.42
C ARG A 290 -2.06 21.60 2.32
N PRO A 291 -2.24 20.79 1.26
CA PRO A 291 -3.39 19.90 1.16
C PRO A 291 -3.55 19.00 2.39
N ILE A 292 -4.79 18.91 2.87
CA ILE A 292 -5.15 18.03 3.99
C ILE A 292 -5.16 16.57 3.55
N SER A 293 -4.81 15.70 4.50
CA SER A 293 -4.79 14.24 4.34
C SER A 293 -6.03 13.56 4.90
N SER A 294 -6.77 14.26 5.77
CA SER A 294 -7.98 13.78 6.42
C SER A 294 -8.97 14.92 6.58
N THR A 295 -10.25 14.65 6.37
CA THR A 295 -11.32 15.63 6.66
C THR A 295 -11.39 15.96 8.15
N SER A 296 -10.81 15.14 9.02
CA SER A 296 -10.74 15.40 10.46
C SER A 296 -9.90 16.63 10.80
N GLU A 297 -9.08 17.13 9.87
CA GLU A 297 -8.36 18.41 10.06
C GLU A 297 -9.33 19.60 10.22
N LEU A 298 -10.60 19.46 9.82
CA LEU A 298 -11.66 20.42 10.16
C LEU A 298 -11.82 20.65 11.67
N PHE A 299 -11.48 19.68 12.51
CA PHE A 299 -11.50 19.86 13.98
C PHE A 299 -10.42 20.82 14.48
N ALA A 300 -9.39 21.09 13.69
CA ALA A 300 -8.36 22.06 14.01
C ALA A 300 -8.76 23.50 13.66
N LEU A 301 -9.86 23.70 12.91
CA LEU A 301 -10.48 25.01 12.78
C LEU A 301 -11.16 25.35 14.11
N GLN A 302 -10.77 26.48 14.72
CA GLN A 302 -11.32 26.91 16.00
C GLN A 302 -12.85 26.94 15.96
N ASP A 303 -13.50 26.43 17.00
CA ASP A 303 -14.96 26.38 17.18
C ASP A 303 -15.77 25.57 16.15
N PHE A 304 -15.14 24.82 15.24
CA PHE A 304 -15.88 23.99 14.28
C PHE A 304 -16.68 22.89 15.01
N GLY A 305 -16.00 22.08 15.82
CA GLY A 305 -16.61 21.09 16.71
C GLY A 305 -17.29 19.90 16.00
N ILE A 306 -17.74 18.93 16.81
CA ILE A 306 -18.26 17.65 16.31
C ILE A 306 -19.64 17.74 15.67
N GLU A 307 -20.49 18.65 16.14
CA GLU A 307 -21.83 18.82 15.58
C GLU A 307 -21.78 19.36 14.15
N ARG A 308 -20.91 20.35 13.87
CA ARG A 308 -20.71 20.86 12.51
C ARG A 308 -20.02 19.81 11.63
N TYR A 309 -19.03 19.11 12.17
CA TYR A 309 -18.38 18.03 11.45
C TYR A 309 -19.36 16.93 11.05
N ALA A 310 -20.24 16.49 11.94
CA ALA A 310 -21.25 15.46 11.63
C ALA A 310 -22.18 15.88 10.47
N LYS A 311 -22.53 17.16 10.37
CA LYS A 311 -23.34 17.70 9.27
C LYS A 311 -22.59 17.72 7.94
N LEU A 312 -21.29 18.05 7.95
CA LEU A 312 -20.49 18.23 6.74
C LEU A 312 -19.83 16.93 6.23
N ALA A 313 -19.36 16.07 7.14
CA ALA A 313 -18.56 14.88 6.85
C ALA A 313 -19.13 13.93 5.78
N PRO A 314 -20.46 13.72 5.63
CA PRO A 314 -21.01 12.89 4.56
C PRO A 314 -20.77 13.44 3.15
N PHE A 315 -20.47 14.74 3.02
CA PHE A 315 -20.42 15.45 1.74
C PHE A 315 -19.02 15.88 1.31
N VAL A 316 -18.01 15.71 2.18
CA VAL A 316 -16.63 16.14 1.91
C VAL A 316 -15.63 14.98 1.95
N ALA A 317 -14.52 15.15 1.24
CA ALA A 317 -13.37 14.26 1.23
C ALA A 317 -12.06 15.08 1.20
N ALA A 318 -10.96 14.43 1.58
CA ALA A 318 -9.60 14.94 1.46
C ALA A 318 -8.84 14.04 0.47
N LEU A 319 -8.85 14.42 -0.81
CA LEU A 319 -8.23 13.68 -1.91
C LEU A 319 -7.18 14.55 -2.62
N PRO A 320 -6.28 14.00 -3.44
CA PRO A 320 -5.35 14.81 -4.21
C PRO A 320 -6.06 15.90 -5.03
N ARG A 321 -5.43 17.07 -5.15
CA ARG A 321 -5.97 18.20 -5.91
C ARG A 321 -6.24 17.81 -7.36
N GLY A 322 -7.32 18.36 -7.92
CA GLY A 322 -7.75 18.05 -9.29
C GLY A 322 -8.47 16.70 -9.44
N THR A 323 -8.65 15.94 -8.35
CA THR A 323 -9.47 14.74 -8.38
C THR A 323 -10.92 15.12 -8.72
N ALA A 324 -11.49 14.45 -9.72
CA ALA A 324 -12.82 14.74 -10.22
C ALA A 324 -13.93 14.19 -9.31
N ILE A 325 -15.03 14.93 -9.21
CA ILE A 325 -16.24 14.52 -8.50
C ILE A 325 -17.03 13.58 -9.40
N ASN A 326 -17.28 12.37 -8.91
CA ASN A 326 -18.14 11.40 -9.56
C ASN A 326 -19.62 11.78 -9.39
N LEU A 327 -20.23 12.28 -10.47
CA LEU A 327 -21.63 12.68 -10.52
C LEU A 327 -22.61 11.53 -10.25
N CYS A 328 -22.21 10.28 -10.52
CA CYS A 328 -23.06 9.12 -10.41
C CYS A 328 -23.27 8.68 -8.95
N THR A 329 -22.26 8.89 -8.09
CA THR A 329 -22.31 8.57 -6.65
C THR A 329 -22.55 9.80 -5.79
N ALA A 330 -22.39 11.00 -6.34
CA ALA A 330 -22.56 12.23 -5.57
C ALA A 330 -23.93 12.37 -4.90
N PRO A 331 -24.01 12.74 -3.60
CA PRO A 331 -25.27 12.98 -2.91
C PRO A 331 -26.11 14.08 -3.57
N GLY A 332 -27.44 13.99 -3.43
CA GLY A 332 -28.35 15.01 -3.97
C GLY A 332 -28.09 16.42 -3.46
N ALA A 333 -27.71 16.53 -2.18
CA ALA A 333 -27.32 17.77 -1.51
C ALA A 333 -26.16 18.49 -2.22
N LEU A 334 -25.16 17.74 -2.67
CA LEU A 334 -23.98 18.26 -3.36
C LEU A 334 -24.26 18.57 -4.84
N ARG A 335 -24.93 17.66 -5.56
CA ARG A 335 -25.21 17.83 -7.01
C ARG A 335 -26.01 19.08 -7.35
N GLY A 336 -27.06 19.38 -6.56
CA GLY A 336 -27.92 20.55 -6.77
C GLY A 336 -27.22 21.90 -6.54
N ARG A 337 -25.91 21.90 -6.28
CA ARG A 337 -25.09 23.11 -6.08
C ARG A 337 -24.17 23.40 -7.26
N PHE A 338 -24.03 22.44 -8.18
CA PHE A 338 -23.35 22.63 -9.45
C PHE A 338 -24.30 23.15 -10.55
N SER A 339 -25.61 22.95 -10.44
CA SER A 339 -26.62 23.51 -11.36
C SER A 339 -27.94 23.87 -10.65
N ARG A 340 -28.86 24.56 -11.36
CA ARG A 340 -30.19 24.97 -10.84
C ARG A 340 -31.20 23.81 -10.70
N ILE A 341 -30.78 22.54 -10.82
CA ILE A 341 -31.67 21.41 -10.57
C ILE A 341 -32.04 21.43 -9.07
N SER A 342 -33.23 21.92 -8.77
CA SER A 342 -33.81 21.99 -7.43
C SER A 342 -33.77 20.61 -6.77
N SER A 343 -32.84 20.42 -5.83
CA SER A 343 -32.95 19.38 -4.82
C SER A 343 -33.86 19.94 -3.72
N ASN A 344 -35.12 19.51 -3.73
CA ASN A 344 -36.01 19.65 -2.59
C ASN A 344 -35.32 19.09 -1.33
N GLY A 345 -35.57 19.74 -0.19
CA GLY A 345 -34.84 19.61 1.08
C GLY A 345 -34.66 18.21 1.69
N PRO A 346 -34.04 18.13 2.88
CA PRO A 346 -33.61 16.86 3.47
C PRO A 346 -34.81 15.94 3.79
N GLY A 347 -34.70 14.65 3.45
CA GLY A 347 -35.59 13.61 3.98
C GLY A 347 -36.59 12.95 3.01
N ARG A 348 -36.65 13.30 1.72
CA ARG A 348 -37.42 12.53 0.72
C ARG A 348 -36.52 12.03 -0.42
N PRO A 349 -36.62 10.75 -0.85
CA PRO A 349 -35.94 10.33 -2.08
C PRO A 349 -36.49 11.16 -3.24
N THR A 350 -35.65 12.04 -3.75
CA THR A 350 -36.00 12.93 -4.88
C THR A 350 -36.35 12.10 -6.11
N PRO A 351 -37.12 12.64 -7.09
CA PRO A 351 -37.27 12.02 -8.42
C PRO A 351 -35.92 11.62 -9.04
N LEU A 352 -34.86 12.35 -8.70
CA LEU A 352 -33.47 12.09 -9.11
C LEU A 352 -32.90 10.77 -8.55
N ALA A 353 -33.37 10.28 -7.40
CA ALA A 353 -32.93 9.00 -6.83
C ALA A 353 -33.59 7.81 -7.56
N ARG A 354 -34.84 7.93 -8.01
CA ARG A 354 -35.51 6.91 -8.84
C ARG A 354 -34.86 6.78 -10.22
N ASN A 355 -34.43 7.90 -10.81
CA ASN A 355 -33.75 7.92 -12.11
C ASN A 355 -32.32 7.34 -12.09
N ARG A 356 -31.81 6.96 -10.92
CA ARG A 356 -30.45 6.39 -10.74
C ARG A 356 -30.39 4.88 -10.69
N VAL A 357 -31.53 4.19 -10.62
CA VAL A 357 -31.54 2.72 -10.58
C VAL A 357 -31.07 2.18 -11.93
N GLY A 358 -29.96 1.46 -11.94
CA GLY A 358 -29.35 0.86 -13.13
C GLY A 358 -28.61 1.83 -14.05
N LYS A 359 -28.52 3.13 -13.73
CA LYS A 359 -27.96 4.17 -14.61
C LYS A 359 -27.34 5.33 -13.83
N CYS A 360 -26.31 5.96 -14.41
CA CYS A 360 -25.78 7.21 -13.88
C CYS A 360 -26.75 8.34 -14.19
N PHE A 361 -27.15 9.11 -13.17
CA PHE A 361 -27.99 10.29 -13.38
C PHE A 361 -27.76 11.39 -12.32
N PRO A 362 -27.65 12.67 -12.71
CA PRO A 362 -27.36 13.09 -14.08
C PRO A 362 -25.99 12.52 -14.50
N ASP A 363 -25.88 12.08 -15.76
CA ASP A 363 -24.58 11.86 -16.39
C ASP A 363 -23.96 13.22 -16.77
N GLU A 364 -22.73 13.21 -17.28
CA GLU A 364 -22.01 14.43 -17.63
C GLU A 364 -22.78 15.28 -18.67
N ALA A 365 -23.34 14.65 -19.69
CA ALA A 365 -24.09 15.31 -20.74
C ALA A 365 -25.36 15.99 -20.21
N THR A 366 -26.14 15.28 -19.39
CA THR A 366 -27.34 15.81 -18.72
C THR A 366 -26.97 16.95 -17.78
N PHE A 367 -25.88 16.79 -17.03
CA PHE A 367 -25.41 17.82 -16.12
C PHE A 367 -25.01 19.09 -16.88
N ARG A 368 -24.23 18.96 -17.96
CA ARG A 368 -23.85 20.08 -18.83
C ARG A 368 -25.06 20.79 -19.44
N ALA A 369 -26.06 20.03 -19.92
CA ALA A 369 -27.30 20.59 -20.46
C ALA A 369 -28.15 21.32 -19.41
N SER A 370 -27.95 21.04 -18.12
CA SER A 370 -28.66 21.72 -17.02
C SER A 370 -28.09 23.08 -16.64
N LEU A 371 -26.92 23.45 -17.18
CA LEU A 371 -26.31 24.75 -16.96
C LEU A 371 -26.92 25.79 -17.89
N ALA A 372 -27.28 26.96 -17.33
CA ALA A 372 -27.89 28.05 -18.10
C ALA A 372 -26.93 28.69 -19.11
N ASP A 373 -25.62 28.60 -18.86
CA ASP A 373 -24.56 29.14 -19.70
C ASP A 373 -23.60 27.99 -20.10
N PRO A 374 -23.46 27.70 -21.41
CA PRO A 374 -22.52 26.70 -21.90
C PRO A 374 -21.05 26.97 -21.55
N GLN A 375 -20.64 28.24 -21.39
CA GLN A 375 -19.26 28.57 -21.00
C GLN A 375 -18.99 28.30 -19.53
N ARG A 376 -20.01 28.44 -18.67
CA ARG A 376 -19.94 28.11 -17.24
C ARG A 376 -19.52 26.66 -16.99
N TYR A 377 -19.86 25.73 -17.89
CA TYR A 377 -19.39 24.34 -17.78
C TYR A 377 -17.87 24.26 -17.81
N ASN A 378 -17.24 24.93 -18.77
CA ASN A 378 -15.79 24.90 -18.96
C ASN A 378 -15.06 25.53 -17.76
N THR A 379 -15.56 26.66 -17.25
CA THR A 379 -15.02 27.29 -16.05
C THR A 379 -15.15 26.36 -14.83
N LEU A 380 -16.32 25.72 -14.67
CA LEU A 380 -16.57 24.83 -13.56
C LEU A 380 -15.67 23.60 -13.59
N ILE A 381 -15.52 22.91 -14.72
CA ILE A 381 -14.68 21.70 -14.79
C ILE A 381 -13.18 22.01 -14.67
N GLN A 382 -12.75 23.22 -15.02
CA GLN A 382 -11.37 23.67 -14.78
C GLN A 382 -11.12 23.87 -13.29
N ALA A 383 -12.08 24.44 -12.56
CA ALA A 383 -11.97 24.68 -11.13
C ALA A 383 -12.27 23.44 -10.26
N GLN A 384 -13.24 22.63 -10.67
CA GLN A 384 -13.78 21.47 -9.98
C GLN A 384 -14.09 20.39 -11.01
N PRO A 385 -13.11 19.52 -11.31
CA PRO A 385 -13.29 18.49 -12.31
C PRO A 385 -14.49 17.60 -11.97
N LEU A 386 -15.31 17.30 -12.97
CA LEU A 386 -16.47 16.43 -12.85
C LEU A 386 -16.25 15.20 -13.73
N GLY A 387 -16.79 14.07 -13.30
CA GLY A 387 -16.67 12.83 -14.07
C GLY A 387 -17.69 11.78 -13.64
N GLN A 388 -17.49 10.58 -14.16
CA GLN A 388 -18.33 9.40 -13.90
C GLN A 388 -17.52 8.20 -13.40
N ASN A 389 -16.24 8.42 -13.14
CA ASN A 389 -15.25 7.41 -12.76
C ASN A 389 -14.70 7.74 -11.37
N SER A 390 -14.27 6.71 -10.65
CA SER A 390 -13.63 6.87 -9.35
C SER A 390 -12.44 5.93 -9.22
N THR A 391 -11.38 6.41 -8.59
CA THR A 391 -10.20 5.64 -8.18
C THR A 391 -10.00 5.64 -6.67
N TYR A 392 -10.64 6.56 -5.92
CA TYR A 392 -10.53 6.62 -4.45
C TYR A 392 -11.79 6.15 -3.74
N PHE A 393 -11.64 5.16 -2.87
CA PHE A 393 -12.71 4.56 -2.08
C PHE A 393 -12.31 4.48 -0.61
N SER A 394 -13.28 4.51 0.29
CA SER A 394 -13.06 4.16 1.69
C SER A 394 -13.74 2.84 2.00
N LEU A 395 -13.04 1.96 2.70
CA LEU A 395 -13.58 0.76 3.30
C LEU A 395 -13.73 1.01 4.80
N ARG A 396 -14.94 0.78 5.31
CA ARG A 396 -15.22 0.79 6.74
C ARG A 396 -15.65 -0.61 7.14
N SER A 397 -15.00 -1.19 8.12
CA SER A 397 -15.42 -2.46 8.70
C SER A 397 -15.56 -2.36 10.20
N PHE A 398 -16.63 -2.98 10.70
CA PHE A 398 -16.93 -3.14 12.10
C PHE A 398 -16.86 -4.63 12.42
N THR A 399 -16.03 -4.97 13.39
CA THR A 399 -15.92 -6.33 13.89
C THR A 399 -16.35 -6.33 15.34
N SER A 400 -17.35 -7.13 15.69
CA SER A 400 -17.72 -7.37 17.08
C SER A 400 -17.20 -8.74 17.52
N ILE A 401 -16.66 -8.81 18.73
CA ILE A 401 -16.19 -10.05 19.37
C ILE A 401 -16.76 -10.05 20.79
N GLY A 402 -17.78 -10.86 21.04
CA GLY A 402 -18.56 -10.79 22.28
C GLY A 402 -19.17 -9.40 22.48
N THR A 403 -18.67 -8.63 23.46
CA THR A 403 -19.11 -7.24 23.73
C THR A 403 -18.15 -6.17 23.21
N ALA A 404 -16.99 -6.55 22.67
CA ALA A 404 -16.02 -5.61 22.11
C ALA A 404 -16.38 -5.30 20.66
N GLU A 405 -16.22 -4.05 20.24
CA GLU A 405 -16.41 -3.61 18.86
C GLU A 405 -15.14 -2.91 18.38
N PHE A 406 -14.70 -3.24 17.18
CA PHE A 406 -13.50 -2.67 16.56
C PHE A 406 -13.88 -2.09 15.20
N ALA A 407 -13.42 -0.87 14.91
CA ALA A 407 -13.61 -0.28 13.59
C ALA A 407 -12.27 -0.07 12.88
N LEU A 408 -12.20 -0.56 11.65
CA LEU A 408 -11.10 -0.35 10.72
C LEU A 408 -11.57 0.51 9.56
N TYR A 409 -10.81 1.56 9.29
CA TYR A 409 -10.99 2.45 8.16
C TYR A 409 -9.79 2.33 7.23
N SER A 410 -10.01 1.91 5.99
CA SER A 410 -8.97 1.85 4.96
C SER A 410 -9.29 2.81 3.81
N LEU A 411 -8.31 3.63 3.42
CA LEU A 411 -8.34 4.40 2.17
C LEU A 411 -7.80 3.51 1.05
N LEU A 412 -8.61 3.26 0.04
CA LEU A 412 -8.30 2.42 -1.11
C LEU A 412 -8.10 3.30 -2.35
N HIS A 413 -7.04 3.01 -3.12
CA HIS A 413 -6.75 3.63 -4.40
C HIS A 413 -6.66 2.57 -5.49
N TYR A 414 -7.49 2.70 -6.52
CA TYR A 414 -7.43 1.88 -7.72
C TYR A 414 -6.38 2.44 -8.68
N GLU A 415 -5.36 1.64 -8.98
CA GLU A 415 -4.20 2.04 -9.79
C GLU A 415 -4.33 1.63 -11.26
N GLY A 416 -5.51 1.12 -11.66
CA GLY A 416 -5.75 0.58 -12.99
C GLY A 416 -5.54 -0.92 -13.06
N ALA A 417 -5.45 -1.44 -14.28
CA ALA A 417 -5.20 -2.85 -14.54
C ALA A 417 -3.75 -3.06 -15.02
N ALA A 418 -2.91 -3.66 -14.18
CA ALA A 418 -1.54 -4.05 -14.57
C ALA A 418 -1.57 -5.50 -15.08
N GLY A 419 -1.13 -5.73 -16.31
CA GLY A 419 -1.20 -7.07 -16.92
C GLY A 419 -2.63 -7.61 -17.04
N GLY A 420 -3.64 -6.74 -17.05
CA GLY A 420 -5.08 -7.11 -17.06
C GLY A 420 -5.69 -7.37 -15.69
N ALA A 421 -4.90 -7.42 -14.62
CA ALA A 421 -5.36 -7.61 -13.25
C ALA A 421 -5.66 -6.25 -12.58
N PRO A 422 -6.85 -6.04 -12.00
CA PRO A 422 -7.15 -4.81 -11.29
C PRO A 422 -6.22 -4.65 -10.06
N GLN A 423 -5.62 -3.48 -9.90
CA GLN A 423 -4.75 -3.18 -8.75
C GLN A 423 -5.45 -2.21 -7.81
N VAL A 424 -5.72 -2.66 -6.59
CA VAL A 424 -6.24 -1.81 -5.50
C VAL A 424 -5.19 -1.76 -4.41
N ARG A 425 -4.64 -0.58 -4.16
CA ARG A 425 -3.68 -0.32 -3.09
C ARG A 425 -4.39 0.29 -1.88
N VAL A 426 -4.02 -0.18 -0.69
CA VAL A 426 -4.38 0.48 0.56
C VAL A 426 -3.39 1.60 0.82
N VAL A 427 -3.89 2.84 0.83
CA VAL A 427 -3.09 4.06 1.02
C VAL A 427 -2.89 4.36 2.50
N LEU A 428 -3.94 4.16 3.30
CA LEU A 428 -3.97 4.47 4.73
C LEU A 428 -4.84 3.43 5.45
N ARG A 429 -4.46 3.08 6.68
CA ARG A 429 -5.31 2.37 7.65
C ARG A 429 -5.42 3.20 8.93
N SER A 430 -6.61 3.28 9.48
CA SER A 430 -6.88 3.89 10.78
C SER A 430 -7.74 2.94 11.60
N PHE A 431 -7.34 2.72 12.85
CA PHE A 431 -8.04 1.86 13.79
C PHE A 431 -8.67 2.74 14.87
N THR A 432 -9.89 2.41 15.27
CA THR A 432 -10.50 2.96 16.47
C THR A 432 -10.98 1.80 17.32
N GLU A 433 -10.49 1.74 18.55
CA GLU A 433 -10.95 0.84 19.61
C GLU A 433 -12.14 1.45 20.36
#